data_AF-F3GN86-F1
#
_entry.id   AF-F3GN86-F1
#
_cell.length_a   1.000
_cell.length_b   1.000
_cell.length_c   1.000
_cell.angle_alpha   90.00
_cell.angle_beta   90.00
_cell.angle_gamma   90.00
#
_symmetry.space_group_name_H-M   'P 1'
#
loop_
_entity.id
_entity.type
_entity.pdbx_description
1 polymer ?
#
loop_
_entity_poly.entity_id
_entity_poly.type
_entity_poly.pdbx_seq_one_letter_code
_entity_poly.pdbx_strand_id
1 'polypeptide(L)'
;NAADFDAVFYPGGHGPLWDLAEDKHSIALIEAFAKADKPHGMVCHAPGVLRHVKVPDGKPLVEGRRVTGFTNSEEEAVGLTKVVPFLVEDTLK
;
A
#
# COMPACT_ATOMS: atom_id res chain seq x y z
N ASN A 1 7.38 7.36 -16.41
CA ASN A 1 6.22 6.45 -16.61
C ASN A 1 6.55 5.07 -16.06
N ALA A 2 5.57 4.23 -15.71
CA ALA A 2 5.83 2.85 -15.28
C ALA A 2 6.57 2.00 -16.34
N ALA A 3 6.48 2.38 -17.62
CA ALA A 3 7.20 1.73 -18.71
C ALA A 3 8.73 1.83 -18.55
N ASP A 4 9.24 2.88 -17.91
CA ASP A 4 10.67 3.22 -17.87
C ASP A 4 11.44 2.50 -16.74
N PHE A 5 10.74 1.75 -15.87
CA PHE A 5 11.31 1.12 -14.68
C PHE A 5 10.89 -0.34 -14.59
N ASP A 6 11.74 -1.20 -14.02
CA ASP A 6 11.45 -2.63 -13.90
C ASP A 6 10.52 -2.97 -12.73
N ALA A 7 10.52 -2.15 -11.67
CA ALA A 7 9.73 -2.36 -10.45
C ALA A 7 9.38 -1.04 -9.78
N VAL A 8 8.45 -1.08 -8.81
CA VAL A 8 8.14 0.06 -7.94
C VAL A 8 8.36 -0.30 -6.48
N PHE A 9 9.01 0.60 -5.74
CA PHE A 9 9.31 0.41 -4.32
C PHE A 9 8.79 1.60 -3.51
N TYR A 10 8.03 1.30 -2.45
CA TYR A 10 7.54 2.28 -1.49
C TYR A 10 8.18 2.02 -0.12
N PRO A 11 9.06 2.91 0.37
CA PRO A 11 9.58 2.84 1.72
C PRO A 11 8.47 3.17 2.74
N GLY A 12 8.64 2.70 3.97
CA GLY A 12 7.68 2.90 5.04
C GLY A 12 7.75 4.25 5.74
N GLY A 13 7.34 4.25 7.01
CA GLY A 13 7.06 5.44 7.79
C GLY A 13 5.56 5.75 7.79
N HIS A 14 5.08 6.45 8.83
CA HIS A 14 3.66 6.72 9.00
C HIS A 14 3.05 7.62 7.90
N GLY A 15 3.83 8.53 7.30
CA GLY A 15 3.40 9.49 6.28
C GLY A 15 2.51 8.92 5.16
N PRO A 16 2.94 7.84 4.47
CA PRO A 16 2.16 7.14 3.44
C PRO A 16 0.67 6.89 3.73
N LEU A 17 0.28 6.78 5.00
CA LEU A 17 -1.13 6.57 5.38
C LEU A 17 -1.99 7.82 5.18
N TRP A 18 -1.40 9.01 5.15
CA TRP A 18 -2.11 10.29 4.95
C TRP A 18 -2.04 10.79 3.51
N ASP A 19 -0.89 10.64 2.86
CA ASP A 19 -0.65 11.19 1.52
C ASP A 19 -0.82 10.12 0.43
N LEU A 20 0.10 9.17 0.33
CA LEU A 20 0.22 8.25 -0.80
C LEU A 20 -0.93 7.25 -0.89
N ALA A 21 -1.58 6.93 0.23
CA ALA A 21 -2.76 6.09 0.26
C ALA A 21 -3.99 6.76 -0.38
N GLU A 22 -4.06 8.09 -0.38
CA GLU A 22 -5.20 8.86 -0.89
C GLU A 22 -4.88 9.61 -2.20
N ASP A 23 -3.60 9.67 -2.60
CA ASP A 23 -3.16 10.32 -3.84
C ASP A 23 -3.48 9.48 -5.09
N LYS A 24 -4.20 10.10 -6.03
CA LYS A 24 -4.63 9.46 -7.29
C LYS A 24 -3.46 9.10 -8.20
N HIS A 25 -2.35 9.83 -8.15
CA HIS A 25 -1.18 9.52 -8.97
C HIS A 25 -0.44 8.30 -8.43
N SER A 26 -0.29 8.20 -7.10
CA SER A 26 0.24 7.04 -6.41
C SER A 26 -0.57 5.79 -6.72
N ILE A 27 -1.90 5.86 -6.60
CA ILE A 27 -2.80 4.75 -6.96
C ILE A 27 -2.60 4.35 -8.43
N ALA A 28 -2.70 5.30 -9.36
CA ALA A 28 -2.55 5.03 -10.79
C ALA A 28 -1.16 4.48 -11.15
N LEU A 29 -0.11 4.89 -10.45
CA LEU A 29 1.23 4.35 -10.62
C LEU A 29 1.26 2.87 -10.26
N ILE A 30 0.76 2.49 -9.09
CA ILE A 30 0.74 1.10 -8.63
C ILE A 30 -0.10 0.24 -9.58
N GLU A 31 -1.26 0.72 -10.00
CA GLU A 31 -2.12 0.05 -10.99
C GLU A 31 -1.42 -0.13 -12.34
N ALA A 32 -0.64 0.86 -12.79
CA ALA A 32 0.14 0.75 -14.02
C ALA A 32 1.24 -0.32 -13.93
N PHE A 33 1.95 -0.41 -12.81
CA PHE A 33 2.92 -1.49 -12.58
C PHE A 33 2.23 -2.86 -12.48
N ALA A 34 1.08 -2.95 -11.82
CA ALA A 34 0.31 -4.18 -11.73
C ALA A 34 -0.21 -4.66 -13.09
N LYS A 35 -0.73 -3.74 -13.92
CA LYS A 35 -1.17 -4.04 -15.28
C LYS A 35 -0.03 -4.54 -16.17
N ALA A 36 1.19 -4.08 -15.92
CA ALA A 36 2.39 -4.50 -16.63
C ALA A 36 3.05 -5.77 -16.05
N ASP A 37 2.43 -6.41 -15.06
CA ASP A 37 2.96 -7.58 -14.32
C ASP A 37 4.38 -7.33 -13.77
N LYS A 38 4.64 -6.11 -13.30
CA LYS A 38 5.93 -5.69 -12.74
C LYS A 38 5.94 -5.81 -11.21
N PRO A 39 7.10 -6.11 -10.59
CA PRO A 39 7.19 -6.26 -9.14
C PRO A 39 6.88 -5.00 -8.33
N HIS A 40 6.28 -5.21 -7.15
CA HIS A 40 6.03 -4.20 -6.13
C HIS A 40 6.76 -4.57 -4.84
N GLY A 41 7.53 -3.63 -4.29
CA GLY A 41 8.11 -3.74 -2.96
C GLY A 41 7.53 -2.68 -2.03
N MET A 42 6.99 -3.09 -0.88
CA MET A 42 6.40 -2.18 0.10
C MET A 42 6.80 -2.63 1.50
N VAL A 43 7.29 -1.70 2.32
CA VAL A 43 7.88 -2.00 3.63
C VAL A 43 7.20 -1.22 4.75
N CYS A 44 7.05 -1.85 5.92
CA CYS A 44 6.51 -1.24 7.14
C CYS A 44 5.06 -0.73 6.91
N HIS A 45 4.81 0.57 6.94
CA HIS A 45 3.47 1.16 6.69
C HIS A 45 3.08 1.30 5.22
N ALA A 46 4.06 1.25 4.30
CA ALA A 46 3.81 1.44 2.88
C ALA A 46 2.75 0.51 2.28
N PRO A 47 2.59 -0.76 2.69
CA PRO A 47 1.47 -1.60 2.23
C PRO A 47 0.09 -0.96 2.41
N GLY A 48 -0.07 -0.02 3.34
CA GLY A 48 -1.29 0.77 3.50
C GLY A 48 -1.69 1.58 2.26
N VAL A 49 -0.76 1.91 1.35
CA VAL A 49 -1.09 2.61 0.09
C VAL A 49 -1.95 1.76 -0.86
N LEU A 50 -2.04 0.45 -0.63
CA LEU A 50 -2.85 -0.47 -1.43
C LEU A 50 -4.35 -0.36 -1.14
N ARG A 51 -4.75 0.40 -0.11
CA ARG A 51 -6.14 0.56 0.37
C ARG A 51 -7.16 0.78 -0.73
N HIS A 52 -6.81 1.59 -1.74
CA HIS A 52 -7.71 1.95 -2.84
C HIS A 52 -7.27 1.42 -4.20
N VAL A 53 -6.17 0.66 -4.26
CA VAL A 53 -5.58 0.17 -5.52
C VAL A 53 -6.37 -1.03 -6.04
N LYS A 54 -6.81 -0.96 -7.30
CA LYS A 54 -7.65 -1.99 -7.90
C LYS A 54 -7.05 -2.56 -9.18
N VAL A 55 -7.41 -3.80 -9.49
CA VAL A 55 -7.21 -4.40 -10.82
C VAL A 55 -8.32 -3.93 -11.78
N PRO A 56 -8.16 -4.10 -13.11
CA PRO A 56 -9.12 -3.59 -14.10
C PRO A 56 -10.57 -4.06 -13.94
N ASP A 57 -10.82 -5.18 -13.28
CA ASP A 57 -12.16 -5.70 -12.97
C ASP A 57 -12.78 -5.07 -11.71
N GLY A 58 -12.09 -4.11 -11.08
CA GLY A 58 -12.54 -3.34 -9.92
C GLY A 58 -12.24 -3.99 -8.57
N LYS A 59 -11.65 -5.19 -8.54
CA LYS A 59 -11.27 -5.86 -7.30
C LYS A 59 -10.00 -5.26 -6.67
N PRO A 60 -9.82 -5.34 -5.34
CA PRO A 60 -8.57 -4.94 -4.71
C PRO A 60 -7.38 -5.68 -5.29
N LEU A 61 -6.26 -5.00 -5.54
CA LEU A 61 -5.05 -5.62 -6.09
C LEU A 61 -4.52 -6.79 -5.24
N VAL A 62 -4.74 -6.72 -3.94
CA VAL A 62 -4.27 -7.71 -2.95
C VAL A 62 -5.24 -8.87 -2.73
N GLU A 63 -6.40 -8.91 -3.39
CA GLU A 63 -7.36 -10.01 -3.24
C GLU A 63 -6.70 -11.35 -3.59
N GLY A 64 -6.74 -12.30 -2.65
CA GLY A 64 -6.14 -13.63 -2.81
C GLY A 64 -4.60 -13.65 -2.78
N ARG A 65 -3.94 -12.53 -2.46
CA ARG A 65 -2.47 -12.45 -2.32
C ARG A 65 -2.04 -12.50 -0.86
N ARG A 66 -0.85 -13.03 -0.61
CA ARG A 66 -0.20 -12.95 0.70
C ARG A 66 0.56 -11.63 0.78
N VAL A 67 0.19 -10.78 1.73
CA VAL A 67 0.83 -9.49 2.00
C VAL A 67 1.22 -9.39 3.47
N THR A 68 2.13 -8.47 3.78
CA THR A 68 2.53 -8.12 5.15
C THR A 68 2.72 -6.62 5.24
N GLY A 69 2.70 -6.08 6.46
CA GLY A 69 2.98 -4.68 6.77
C GLY A 69 3.18 -4.52 8.27
N PHE A 70 3.24 -3.26 8.72
CA PHE A 70 3.29 -2.94 10.14
C PHE A 70 2.02 -3.48 10.83
N THR A 71 2.21 -4.26 11.89
CA THR A 71 1.13 -4.95 12.58
C THR A 71 0.37 -4.02 13.51
N ASN A 72 -0.86 -4.37 13.84
CA ASN A 72 -1.65 -3.63 14.83
C ASN A 72 -0.95 -3.60 16.20
N SER A 73 -0.29 -4.70 16.58
CA SER A 73 0.47 -4.79 17.84
C SER A 73 1.69 -3.88 17.85
N GLU A 74 2.39 -3.73 16.72
CA GLU A 74 3.51 -2.79 16.62
C GLU A 74 3.02 -1.34 16.68
N GLU A 75 1.88 -1.02 16.05
CA GLU A 75 1.25 0.30 16.12
C GLU A 75 0.79 0.65 17.55
N GLU A 76 0.24 -0.33 18.26
CA GLU A 76 -0.11 -0.19 19.67
C GLU A 76 1.13 0.05 20.53
N ALA A 77 2.22 -0.69 20.29
CA ALA A 77 3.45 -0.55 21.05
C ALA A 77 4.10 0.84 20.92
N VAL A 78 3.93 1.50 19.76
CA VAL A 78 4.39 2.89 19.55
C VAL A 78 3.35 3.94 19.95
N GLY A 79 2.16 3.52 20.39
CA GLY A 79 1.13 4.40 20.95
C GLY A 79 0.36 5.25 19.92
N LEU A 80 0.39 4.87 18.64
CA LEU A 80 -0.13 5.69 17.55
C LEU A 80 -1.40 5.14 16.90
N THR A 81 -2.01 4.08 17.44
CA THR A 81 -3.26 3.47 16.93
C THR A 81 -4.41 4.46 16.80
N LYS A 82 -4.46 5.49 17.66
CA LYS A 82 -5.48 6.56 17.63
C LYS A 82 -5.06 7.80 16.83
N VAL A 83 -3.86 7.80 16.29
CA VAL A 83 -3.28 8.91 15.51
C VAL A 83 -3.34 8.59 14.02
N VAL A 84 -2.98 7.37 13.64
CA VAL A 84 -3.02 6.93 12.24
C VAL A 84 -4.46 6.94 11.70
N PRO A 85 -4.65 7.27 10.40
CA PRO A 85 -5.98 7.39 9.82
C PRO A 85 -6.65 6.01 9.62
N PHE A 86 -5.85 4.94 9.57
CA PHE A 86 -6.28 3.56 9.52
C PHE A 86 -5.11 2.66 9.94
N LEU A 87 -5.41 1.43 10.35
CA LEU A 87 -4.41 0.41 10.65
C LEU A 87 -4.10 -0.41 9.39
N VAL A 88 -2.81 -0.61 9.10
CA VAL A 88 -2.35 -1.29 7.88
C VAL A 88 -2.83 -2.73 7.85
N GLU A 89 -2.66 -3.46 8.95
CA GLU A 89 -3.06 -4.87 9.04
C GLU A 89 -4.57 -5.05 8.85
N ASP A 90 -5.40 -4.21 9.47
CA ASP A 90 -6.87 -4.32 9.33
C ASP A 90 -7.35 -3.92 7.93
N THR A 91 -6.65 -3.01 7.28
CA THR A 91 -6.99 -2.57 5.92
C THR A 91 -6.70 -3.63 4.86
N LEU A 92 -5.76 -4.54 5.13
CA LEU A 92 -5.31 -5.56 4.19
C LEU A 92 -5.91 -6.95 4.43
N LYS A 93 -6.77 -7.10 5.45
CA LYS A 93 -7.56 -8.31 5.71
C LYS A 93 -8.79 -8.39 4.82
#